data_AF-B8ADN8-F1
#
_entry.id   AF-B8ADN8-F1
#
_cell.length_a   1.000
_cell.length_b   1.000
_cell.length_c   1.000
_cell.angle_alpha   90.00
_cell.angle_beta   90.00
_cell.angle_gamma   90.00
#
_symmetry.space_group_name_H-M   'P 1'
#
loop_
_entity.id
_entity.type
_entity.pdbx_description
1 polymer ?
#
loop_
_entity_poly.entity_id
_entity_poly.type
_entity_poly.pdbx_seq_one_letter_code
_entity_poly.pdbx_strand_id
1 'polypeptide(L)'
;MTISSSLASRLGPGGPTRWSPYARAPDPGHGAGRSSVPPGGGGNSRPPLRVAPATARLLGHPARKGAAAPPGSRCRAEAEAEATAASDAACPNPPRRGCEETNPNPNPKRNPKPAERGEEPPVRAVGCGGFAFLCALAGHTEAISGISLPVGSDKLYSGSADGSVRVWDCNSGKCVDAIKMGGKIGCMITHGPWIFVGITKSVEAWNTQTGMKSSLHGPSGLVCSMTIKDEMLFAGTGDGRIMAWKIPDKKGDSGPVAILSGHERQVISLGVSATRLYSGSLDKTIKVWDLKTLQCVQTLSEHKAAVTSVLCWDEKLLSCSLDKTVKIWAASKSGDLQVIYTHSEEHGVRTLFGMHRVGKTPVLFCSLHNSNCIRLFDLPSFDEMGKLFSKKEVRTIELAAGGLLFTGDGAGELKVWRWAPEEEPATPALVKSSM
;
A
#
# COMPACT_ATOMS: atom_id res chain seq x y z
N MET A 1 21.70 -9.93 13.16
CA MET A 1 22.23 -9.01 12.12
C MET A 1 21.64 -7.65 12.41
N THR A 2 22.46 -6.62 12.59
CA THR A 2 22.01 -5.33 13.13
C THR A 2 21.19 -4.53 12.12
N ILE A 3 19.89 -4.41 12.38
CA ILE A 3 18.93 -3.50 11.72
C ILE A 3 18.89 -2.14 12.47
N SER A 4 19.51 -2.04 13.65
CA SER A 4 19.59 -0.80 14.44
C SER A 4 20.36 0.31 13.71
N SER A 5 19.83 1.54 13.80
CA SER A 5 20.39 2.78 13.23
C SER A 5 21.44 3.45 14.14
N SER A 6 22.02 2.72 15.10
CA SER A 6 22.94 3.23 16.13
C SER A 6 24.30 3.78 15.65
N LEU A 7 24.51 3.92 14.34
CA LEU A 7 25.66 4.60 13.73
C LEU A 7 25.35 5.99 13.15
N ALA A 8 24.18 6.56 13.46
CA ALA A 8 23.77 7.91 13.02
C ALA A 8 24.70 9.06 13.49
N SER A 9 25.68 8.79 14.36
CA SER A 9 26.73 9.72 14.79
C SER A 9 28.06 9.58 14.03
N ARG A 10 28.18 8.66 13.06
CA ARG A 10 29.40 8.45 12.26
C ARG A 10 29.19 8.49 10.74
N LEU A 11 27.95 8.56 10.27
CA LEU A 11 27.63 8.89 8.88
C LEU A 11 27.22 10.36 8.81
N GLY A 12 27.78 11.11 7.86
CA GLY A 12 27.32 12.47 7.57
C GLY A 12 25.87 12.50 7.05
N PRO A 13 25.25 13.68 6.87
CA PRO A 13 23.82 13.83 6.59
C PRO A 13 23.35 13.35 5.19
N GLY A 14 24.15 12.55 4.48
CA GLY A 14 23.94 12.11 3.09
C GLY A 14 23.13 10.82 2.90
N GLY A 15 22.34 10.38 3.88
CA GLY A 15 21.51 9.17 3.74
C GLY A 15 20.30 9.39 2.81
N PRO A 16 19.81 8.35 2.10
CA PRO A 16 18.57 8.46 1.33
C PRO A 16 17.38 8.69 2.27
N THR A 17 16.47 9.59 1.88
CA THR A 17 15.30 9.96 2.69
C THR A 17 14.00 9.64 1.99
N ARG A 18 13.00 9.20 2.74
CA ARG A 18 11.62 9.06 2.25
C ARG A 18 11.07 10.45 1.90
N TRP A 19 10.26 10.55 0.84
CA TRP A 19 9.48 11.78 0.61
C TRP A 19 8.53 11.98 1.79
N SER A 20 8.78 13.04 2.56
CA SER A 20 8.26 13.13 3.92
C SER A 20 6.83 13.68 3.95
N PRO A 21 5.83 12.95 4.47
CA PRO A 21 4.57 13.56 4.90
C PRO A 21 4.77 14.51 6.10
N TYR A 22 5.95 14.48 6.73
CA TYR A 22 6.30 15.22 7.95
C TYR A 22 7.33 16.33 7.68
N ALA A 23 7.40 16.85 6.45
CA ALA A 23 8.29 17.96 6.12
C ALA A 23 7.87 19.23 6.86
N ARG A 24 8.70 19.67 7.81
CA ARG A 24 8.63 21.02 8.38
C ARG A 24 9.38 21.97 7.44
N ALA A 25 8.72 23.03 6.98
CA ALA A 25 9.39 24.07 6.21
C ALA A 25 10.38 24.85 7.10
N PRO A 26 11.47 25.41 6.54
CA PRO A 26 12.24 26.45 7.23
C PRO A 26 11.36 27.69 7.41
N ASP A 27 11.47 28.33 8.58
CA ASP A 27 10.50 29.31 9.07
C ASP A 27 10.67 30.70 8.42
N PRO A 28 9.69 31.22 7.65
CA PRO A 28 9.73 32.58 7.11
C PRO A 28 9.28 33.58 8.19
N GLY A 29 10.08 34.62 8.43
CA GLY A 29 9.91 35.54 9.56
C GLY A 29 8.62 36.38 9.59
N HIS A 30 8.40 37.04 10.73
CA HIS A 30 7.18 37.78 11.08
C HIS A 30 6.62 38.73 10.01
N GLY A 31 5.29 38.72 9.86
CA GLY A 31 4.51 39.78 9.24
C GLY A 31 3.09 39.82 9.82
N ALA A 32 2.67 40.94 10.42
CA ALA A 32 1.37 41.08 11.06
C ALA A 32 0.34 41.76 10.14
N GLY A 33 -0.93 41.32 10.18
CA GLY A 33 -2.02 41.95 9.44
C GLY A 33 -3.40 41.55 9.97
N ARG A 34 -4.28 42.55 10.23
CA ARG A 34 -5.67 42.36 10.68
C ARG A 34 -6.66 42.82 9.60
N SER A 35 -7.63 41.98 9.25
CA SER A 35 -8.92 42.33 8.62
C SER A 35 -9.79 41.05 8.67
N SER A 36 -10.89 40.97 9.43
CA SER A 36 -12.20 41.65 9.36
C SER A 36 -13.16 41.02 8.33
N VAL A 37 -14.37 40.67 8.79
CA VAL A 37 -15.41 39.90 8.08
C VAL A 37 -16.78 40.47 8.44
N PRO A 38 -17.67 40.67 7.45
CA PRO A 38 -19.12 40.52 7.65
C PRO A 38 -19.74 39.43 6.73
N PRO A 39 -20.95 38.91 7.03
CA PRO A 39 -21.46 37.66 6.45
C PRO A 39 -22.74 37.81 5.59
N GLY A 40 -23.17 36.70 4.97
CA GLY A 40 -24.60 36.47 4.66
C GLY A 40 -24.90 35.86 3.29
N GLY A 41 -25.96 35.04 3.20
CA GLY A 41 -26.52 34.51 1.95
C GLY A 41 -27.01 33.07 2.06
N GLY A 42 -28.26 32.80 1.63
CA GLY A 42 -28.82 31.45 1.56
C GLY A 42 -28.12 30.55 0.52
N GLY A 43 -28.31 29.23 0.51
CA GLY A 43 -29.37 28.47 1.16
C GLY A 43 -30.45 28.09 0.14
N ASN A 44 -30.33 26.92 -0.48
CA ASN A 44 -31.43 26.25 -1.17
C ASN A 44 -31.16 24.75 -1.30
N SER A 45 -32.16 23.91 -1.06
CA SER A 45 -32.08 22.45 -1.06
C SER A 45 -32.90 21.84 -2.20
N ARG A 46 -32.39 20.77 -2.83
CA ARG A 46 -33.20 19.87 -3.68
C ARG A 46 -32.74 18.41 -3.53
N PRO A 47 -33.63 17.43 -3.81
CA PRO A 47 -33.52 16.08 -3.25
C PRO A 47 -32.64 15.11 -4.06
N PRO A 48 -32.17 14.01 -3.45
CA PRO A 48 -31.36 12.99 -4.12
C PRO A 48 -32.19 12.04 -5.00
N LEU A 49 -31.66 11.67 -6.18
CA LEU A 49 -32.18 10.55 -6.96
C LEU A 49 -31.67 9.21 -6.41
N ARG A 50 -32.55 8.21 -6.39
CA ARG A 50 -32.18 6.79 -6.14
C ARG A 50 -31.58 6.17 -7.40
N VAL A 51 -30.47 5.44 -7.25
CA VAL A 51 -30.01 4.42 -8.22
C VAL A 51 -29.65 3.15 -7.44
N ALA A 52 -29.87 1.98 -8.04
CA ALA A 52 -29.82 0.69 -7.36
C ALA A 52 -28.39 0.12 -7.21
N PRO A 53 -28.12 -0.76 -6.21
CA PRO A 53 -26.79 -1.31 -5.97
C PRO A 53 -26.50 -2.56 -6.81
N ALA A 54 -25.31 -2.62 -7.41
CA ALA A 54 -24.74 -3.83 -7.98
C ALA A 54 -23.21 -3.89 -7.83
N THR A 55 -22.66 -5.09 -7.64
CA THR A 55 -21.23 -5.47 -7.46
C THR A 55 -20.58 -5.21 -6.09
N ALA A 56 -20.73 -6.20 -5.19
CA ALA A 56 -19.87 -6.41 -4.03
C ALA A 56 -19.15 -7.77 -4.16
N ARG A 57 -17.82 -7.76 -4.30
CA ARG A 57 -16.95 -8.96 -4.20
C ARG A 57 -15.47 -8.58 -3.99
N LEU A 58 -15.17 -8.07 -2.80
CA LEU A 58 -13.81 -7.97 -2.26
C LEU A 58 -13.81 -8.58 -0.86
N LEU A 59 -12.91 -9.53 -0.61
CA LEU A 59 -12.95 -10.51 0.48
C LEU A 59 -14.09 -11.54 0.35
N GLY A 60 -13.77 -12.81 0.61
CA GLY A 60 -14.71 -13.93 0.51
C GLY A 60 -15.25 -14.37 1.86
N HIS A 61 -16.47 -14.93 1.88
CA HIS A 61 -17.10 -15.52 3.05
C HIS A 61 -17.52 -16.98 2.78
N PRO A 62 -17.32 -17.91 3.72
CA PRO A 62 -17.86 -19.27 3.63
C PRO A 62 -19.37 -19.30 3.93
N ALA A 63 -20.06 -20.29 3.38
CA ALA A 63 -21.51 -20.45 3.56
C ALA A 63 -21.90 -20.91 4.98
N ARG A 64 -22.98 -20.36 5.53
CA ARG A 64 -23.52 -20.70 6.86
C ARG A 64 -24.66 -21.72 6.73
N LYS A 65 -24.47 -22.95 7.22
CA LYS A 65 -25.54 -23.95 7.36
C LYS A 65 -26.26 -23.82 8.71
N GLY A 66 -27.58 -24.03 8.68
CA GLY A 66 -28.32 -24.79 9.70
C GLY A 66 -28.57 -24.16 11.08
N ALA A 67 -29.79 -23.69 11.29
CA ALA A 67 -30.55 -23.82 12.54
C ALA A 67 -32.05 -23.80 12.17
N ALA A 68 -32.93 -24.49 12.92
CA ALA A 68 -34.32 -24.74 12.51
C ALA A 68 -35.33 -24.60 13.66
N ALA A 69 -36.58 -24.26 13.33
CA ALA A 69 -37.76 -24.44 14.18
C ALA A 69 -39.05 -24.54 13.31
N PRO A 70 -40.15 -25.18 13.78
CA PRO A 70 -41.33 -25.54 12.96
C PRO A 70 -42.66 -25.01 13.60
N PRO A 71 -43.87 -25.58 13.36
CA PRO A 71 -44.57 -25.95 12.11
C PRO A 71 -45.99 -25.31 11.98
N GLY A 72 -46.65 -25.50 10.82
CA GLY A 72 -48.11 -25.33 10.65
C GLY A 72 -48.50 -24.91 9.22
N SER A 73 -48.98 -25.76 8.30
CA SER A 73 -50.21 -26.57 8.25
C SER A 73 -51.46 -25.85 7.68
N ARG A 74 -51.67 -25.92 6.35
CA ARG A 74 -52.88 -26.53 5.75
C ARG A 74 -52.87 -26.60 4.20
N CYS A 75 -53.46 -27.71 3.75
CA CYS A 75 -53.67 -28.29 2.43
C CYS A 75 -54.24 -27.40 1.30
N ARG A 76 -53.99 -27.87 0.05
CA ARG A 76 -54.92 -27.92 -1.12
C ARG A 76 -55.39 -26.58 -1.75
N ALA A 77 -55.72 -26.49 -3.04
CA ALA A 77 -55.85 -27.45 -4.17
C ALA A 77 -55.69 -26.65 -5.50
N GLU A 78 -55.62 -27.17 -6.74
CA GLU A 78 -55.29 -28.47 -7.35
C GLU A 78 -54.96 -28.20 -8.86
N ALA A 79 -54.25 -29.11 -9.53
CA ALA A 79 -54.30 -29.49 -10.97
C ALA A 79 -54.29 -28.47 -12.15
N GLU A 80 -53.37 -28.73 -13.11
CA GLU A 80 -53.73 -28.91 -14.53
C GLU A 80 -52.77 -29.93 -15.20
N ALA A 81 -53.27 -30.75 -16.13
CA ALA A 81 -52.57 -31.80 -16.90
C ALA A 81 -53.31 -31.94 -18.28
N GLU A 82 -52.76 -32.49 -19.37
CA GLU A 82 -52.35 -33.89 -19.53
C GLU A 82 -51.57 -34.18 -20.85
N ALA A 83 -51.08 -35.42 -20.99
CA ALA A 83 -50.84 -36.25 -22.20
C ALA A 83 -50.29 -35.61 -23.52
N THR A 84 -49.12 -35.94 -24.07
CA THR A 84 -48.48 -37.23 -24.51
C THR A 84 -49.01 -37.89 -25.80
N ALA A 85 -48.14 -37.97 -26.82
CA ALA A 85 -48.12 -38.99 -27.88
C ALA A 85 -46.64 -39.14 -28.38
N ALA A 86 -46.28 -40.27 -29.02
CA ALA A 86 -44.88 -40.62 -29.31
C ALA A 86 -44.68 -41.36 -30.65
N SER A 87 -43.45 -41.39 -31.17
CA SER A 87 -42.95 -42.36 -32.16
C SER A 87 -41.42 -42.46 -32.19
N ASP A 88 -40.92 -43.54 -32.80
CA ASP A 88 -39.58 -44.12 -32.64
C ASP A 88 -38.44 -43.51 -33.49
N ALA A 89 -37.19 -43.74 -33.05
CA ALA A 89 -36.14 -44.41 -33.85
C ALA A 89 -34.90 -44.77 -32.98
N ALA A 90 -34.15 -45.82 -33.35
CA ALA A 90 -33.05 -46.38 -32.54
C ALA A 90 -31.64 -46.17 -33.15
N CYS A 91 -30.61 -46.28 -32.29
CA CYS A 91 -29.18 -46.22 -32.67
C CYS A 91 -28.56 -47.63 -32.85
N PRO A 92 -27.56 -47.81 -33.73
CA PRO A 92 -26.69 -48.98 -33.75
C PRO A 92 -25.18 -48.70 -33.48
N ASN A 93 -24.47 -49.73 -33.03
CA ASN A 93 -23.03 -49.84 -32.73
C ASN A 93 -22.72 -51.36 -32.55
N PRO A 94 -21.47 -51.91 -32.52
CA PRO A 94 -20.14 -51.45 -32.94
C PRO A 94 -19.58 -52.40 -34.05
N PRO A 95 -18.26 -52.79 -34.13
CA PRO A 95 -17.63 -53.76 -33.21
C PRO A 95 -16.11 -53.52 -32.90
N ARG A 96 -15.43 -54.49 -32.24
CA ARG A 96 -14.01 -54.44 -31.75
C ARG A 96 -13.08 -55.53 -32.33
N ARG A 97 -11.77 -55.23 -32.36
CA ARG A 97 -10.57 -56.12 -32.20
C ARG A 97 -9.37 -55.25 -31.74
N GLY A 98 -8.25 -55.71 -31.17
CA GLY A 98 -7.83 -57.05 -30.71
C GLY A 98 -6.74 -57.71 -31.58
N CYS A 99 -5.50 -58.00 -31.13
CA CYS A 99 -4.82 -57.78 -29.82
C CYS A 99 -3.34 -57.33 -30.07
N GLU A 100 -2.20 -57.70 -29.43
CA GLU A 100 -1.77 -58.62 -28.33
C GLU A 100 -0.38 -58.13 -27.76
N GLU A 101 0.37 -58.92 -26.98
CA GLU A 101 1.64 -58.53 -26.30
C GLU A 101 2.96 -58.99 -26.98
N THR A 102 4.11 -58.34 -26.67
CA THR A 102 5.33 -58.98 -26.09
C THR A 102 6.51 -57.98 -25.88
N ASN A 103 7.45 -58.34 -24.99
CA ASN A 103 8.71 -57.63 -24.69
C ASN A 103 9.78 -58.68 -24.32
N PRO A 104 11.03 -58.60 -24.83
CA PRO A 104 12.15 -58.43 -23.88
C PRO A 104 13.36 -57.61 -24.40
N ASN A 105 14.22 -57.18 -23.47
CA ASN A 105 15.54 -56.58 -23.66
C ASN A 105 16.59 -57.51 -22.98
N PRO A 106 17.83 -57.69 -23.51
CA PRO A 106 18.98 -57.01 -22.87
C PRO A 106 20.25 -56.76 -23.74
N ASN A 107 20.60 -55.47 -23.95
CA ASN A 107 21.98 -54.89 -23.79
C ASN A 107 23.14 -55.43 -24.71
N PRO A 108 24.44 -54.96 -24.65
CA PRO A 108 25.02 -53.74 -24.05
C PRO A 108 26.11 -52.97 -24.89
N LYS A 109 26.53 -51.76 -24.41
CA LYS A 109 27.75 -50.96 -24.75
C LYS A 109 27.77 -50.32 -26.16
N ARG A 110 28.34 -49.11 -26.41
CA ARG A 110 29.61 -48.50 -25.92
C ARG A 110 29.60 -46.95 -26.07
N ASN A 111 30.28 -46.21 -25.19
CA ASN A 111 30.41 -44.73 -25.24
C ASN A 111 31.49 -44.22 -26.22
N PRO A 112 31.30 -43.01 -26.79
CA PRO A 112 32.35 -42.02 -27.07
C PRO A 112 32.39 -40.89 -26.00
N LYS A 113 33.43 -40.03 -26.04
CA LYS A 113 33.63 -38.91 -25.09
C LYS A 113 32.79 -37.67 -25.46
N PRO A 114 32.47 -36.77 -24.49
CA PRO A 114 31.97 -35.43 -24.79
C PRO A 114 33.06 -34.59 -25.48
N ALA A 115 32.64 -33.66 -26.33
CA ALA A 115 33.49 -32.62 -26.91
C ALA A 115 33.25 -31.28 -26.21
N GLU A 116 34.28 -30.44 -26.14
CA GLU A 116 34.23 -29.11 -25.55
C GLU A 116 33.29 -28.19 -26.34
N ARG A 117 32.58 -27.30 -25.64
CA ARG A 117 31.79 -26.23 -26.26
C ARG A 117 31.65 -25.02 -25.33
N GLY A 118 32.28 -23.93 -25.74
CA GLY A 118 31.92 -22.52 -25.50
C GLY A 118 31.51 -22.12 -24.08
N GLU A 119 32.30 -21.25 -23.47
CA GLU A 119 31.83 -20.42 -22.36
C GLU A 119 30.61 -19.60 -22.81
N GLU A 120 29.47 -19.76 -22.13
CA GLU A 120 28.36 -18.83 -22.29
C GLU A 120 28.73 -17.46 -21.70
N PRO A 121 28.38 -16.34 -22.34
CA PRO A 121 28.66 -15.03 -21.79
C PRO A 121 27.94 -14.85 -20.45
N PRO A 122 28.54 -14.15 -19.46
CA PRO A 122 27.98 -14.05 -18.13
C PRO A 122 26.58 -13.43 -18.19
N VAL A 123 25.59 -14.18 -17.69
CA VAL A 123 24.21 -13.72 -17.53
C VAL A 123 24.24 -12.44 -16.71
N ARG A 124 23.96 -11.29 -17.35
CA ARG A 124 23.84 -10.00 -16.66
C ARG A 124 22.82 -10.17 -15.54
N ALA A 125 23.28 -10.01 -14.30
CA ALA A 125 22.40 -10.02 -13.15
C ALA A 125 21.32 -8.96 -13.36
N VAL A 126 20.05 -9.35 -13.30
CA VAL A 126 18.94 -8.40 -13.42
C VAL A 126 18.94 -7.53 -12.18
N GLY A 127 19.58 -6.37 -12.29
CA GLY A 127 19.81 -5.46 -11.18
C GLY A 127 18.49 -5.12 -10.48
N CYS A 128 18.45 -5.33 -9.17
CA CYS A 128 17.33 -4.97 -8.29
C CYS A 128 17.22 -3.44 -8.07
N GLY A 129 17.45 -2.65 -9.13
CA GLY A 129 17.43 -1.18 -9.13
C GLY A 129 18.39 -0.50 -8.15
N GLY A 130 19.45 -1.20 -7.69
CA GLY A 130 20.35 -0.74 -6.62
C GLY A 130 19.98 -1.20 -5.21
N PHE A 131 19.16 -2.26 -5.05
CA PHE A 131 18.86 -2.85 -3.74
C PHE A 131 19.36 -4.29 -3.58
N ALA A 132 20.10 -4.55 -2.51
CA ALA A 132 20.42 -5.91 -2.07
C ALA A 132 19.31 -6.43 -1.13
N PHE A 133 18.80 -7.63 -1.38
CA PHE A 133 17.94 -8.34 -0.42
C PHE A 133 18.80 -8.80 0.78
N LEU A 134 18.32 -8.57 2.01
CA LEU A 134 19.01 -9.01 3.23
C LEU A 134 18.35 -10.25 3.84
N CYS A 135 17.05 -10.17 4.14
CA CYS A 135 16.30 -11.24 4.80
C CYS A 135 14.79 -11.06 4.64
N ALA A 136 14.04 -12.13 4.92
CA ALA A 136 12.60 -12.09 5.08
C ALA A 136 12.22 -12.44 6.54
N LEU A 137 11.35 -11.63 7.13
CA LEU A 137 10.78 -11.85 8.46
C LEU A 137 9.40 -12.49 8.28
N ALA A 138 9.32 -13.80 8.52
CA ALA A 138 8.10 -14.57 8.34
C ALA A 138 7.28 -14.65 9.65
N GLY A 139 5.95 -14.53 9.54
CA GLY A 139 5.08 -14.78 10.69
C GLY A 139 3.63 -14.30 10.55
N HIS A 140 3.35 -13.28 9.74
CA HIS A 140 1.96 -12.91 9.45
C HIS A 140 1.29 -13.94 8.54
N THR A 141 -0.01 -14.17 8.73
CA THR A 141 -0.77 -15.17 7.96
C THR A 141 -1.71 -14.54 6.93
N GLU A 142 -1.94 -13.23 7.01
CA GLU A 142 -2.53 -12.42 5.95
C GLU A 142 -1.64 -11.20 5.64
N ALA A 143 -2.04 -10.46 4.61
CA ALA A 143 -1.34 -9.31 4.08
C ALA A 143 -0.95 -8.27 5.15
N ILE A 144 0.32 -7.83 5.12
CA ILE A 144 0.82 -6.73 5.95
C ILE A 144 0.21 -5.41 5.43
N SER A 145 -0.31 -4.60 6.34
CA SER A 145 -1.00 -3.33 6.06
C SER A 145 -0.25 -2.09 6.54
N GLY A 146 0.79 -2.26 7.37
CA GLY A 146 1.70 -1.18 7.72
C GLY A 146 2.96 -1.68 8.42
N ILE A 147 4.00 -0.85 8.39
CA ILE A 147 5.30 -1.08 9.02
C ILE A 147 5.62 0.17 9.86
N SER A 148 6.31 0.02 10.99
CA SER A 148 6.58 1.11 11.92
C SER A 148 7.88 0.95 12.69
N LEU A 149 8.57 2.06 12.89
CA LEU A 149 9.96 2.16 13.36
C LEU A 149 10.09 3.38 14.29
N PRO A 150 9.53 3.31 15.51
CA PRO A 150 9.48 4.45 16.42
C PRO A 150 10.87 4.89 16.89
N VAL A 151 11.07 6.21 16.95
CA VAL A 151 12.35 6.84 17.25
C VAL A 151 12.84 6.44 18.65
N GLY A 152 14.08 5.99 18.74
CA GLY A 152 14.69 5.50 19.98
C GLY A 152 14.31 4.07 20.36
N SER A 153 13.51 3.36 19.55
CA SER A 153 13.26 1.93 19.74
C SER A 153 14.30 1.08 19.01
N ASP A 154 14.66 -0.06 19.60
CA ASP A 154 15.40 -1.14 18.94
C ASP A 154 14.46 -2.22 18.37
N LYS A 155 13.16 -1.91 18.24
CA LYS A 155 12.12 -2.80 17.72
C LYS A 155 11.47 -2.23 16.45
N LEU A 156 11.28 -3.12 15.49
CA LEU A 156 10.48 -2.95 14.28
C LEU A 156 9.07 -3.50 14.56
N TYR A 157 8.04 -2.84 14.03
CA TYR A 157 6.64 -3.25 14.19
C TYR A 157 6.01 -3.47 12.81
N SER A 158 5.21 -4.53 12.66
CA SER A 158 4.39 -4.74 11.46
C SER A 158 2.95 -5.11 11.82
N GLY A 159 1.99 -4.47 11.17
CA GLY A 159 0.56 -4.73 11.33
C GLY A 159 0.00 -5.49 10.13
N SER A 160 -0.92 -6.42 10.35
CA SER A 160 -1.52 -7.25 9.31
C SER A 160 -3.05 -7.31 9.39
N ALA A 161 -3.66 -7.62 8.25
CA ALA A 161 -5.04 -8.06 8.14
C ALA A 161 -5.37 -9.26 9.07
N ASP A 162 -4.38 -10.06 9.48
CA ASP A 162 -4.52 -11.16 10.46
C ASP A 162 -4.84 -10.72 11.90
N GLY A 163 -4.95 -9.40 12.11
CA GLY A 163 -5.33 -8.78 13.36
C GLY A 163 -4.26 -8.84 14.44
N SER A 164 -2.99 -8.99 14.08
CA SER A 164 -1.86 -8.80 14.98
C SER A 164 -0.90 -7.70 14.55
N VAL A 165 -0.31 -7.02 15.53
CA VAL A 165 0.95 -6.30 15.39
C VAL A 165 2.06 -7.24 15.87
N ARG A 166 3.00 -7.58 14.99
CA ARG A 166 4.23 -8.30 15.37
C ARG A 166 5.32 -7.31 15.72
N VAL A 167 6.05 -7.62 16.78
CA VAL A 167 7.21 -6.87 17.27
C VAL A 167 8.44 -7.69 16.95
N TRP A 168 9.38 -7.10 16.22
CA TRP A 168 10.61 -7.74 15.77
C TRP A 168 11.81 -7.05 16.42
N ASP A 169 12.74 -7.84 16.95
CA ASP A 169 13.99 -7.33 17.46
C ASP A 169 14.95 -6.95 16.32
N CYS A 170 15.36 -5.68 16.25
CA CYS A 170 16.22 -5.20 15.17
C CYS A 170 17.63 -5.82 15.20
N ASN A 171 18.12 -6.34 16.32
CA ASN A 171 19.49 -6.85 16.41
C ASN A 171 19.61 -8.31 15.94
N SER A 172 18.53 -9.08 16.10
CA SER A 172 18.45 -10.51 15.77
C SER A 172 17.53 -10.84 14.59
N GLY A 173 16.58 -9.96 14.23
CA GLY A 173 15.52 -10.23 13.26
C GLY A 173 14.40 -11.14 13.79
N LYS A 174 14.42 -11.54 15.06
CA LYS A 174 13.42 -12.45 15.64
C LYS A 174 12.14 -11.72 15.99
N CYS A 175 10.99 -12.35 15.75
CA CYS A 175 9.72 -11.91 16.35
C CYS A 175 9.81 -12.14 17.87
N VAL A 176 9.63 -11.09 18.67
CA VAL A 176 9.68 -11.13 20.14
C VAL A 176 8.31 -11.03 20.79
N ASP A 177 7.32 -10.45 20.11
CA ASP A 177 5.93 -10.36 20.57
C ASP A 177 4.94 -10.32 19.38
N ALA A 178 3.67 -10.66 19.62
CA ALA A 178 2.58 -10.71 18.64
C ALA A 178 1.25 -10.25 19.26
N ILE A 179 1.11 -8.92 19.42
CA ILE A 179 -0.03 -8.25 20.05
C ILE A 179 -1.29 -8.45 19.19
N LYS A 180 -2.39 -8.91 19.78
CA LYS A 180 -3.69 -9.09 19.08
C LYS A 180 -4.59 -7.87 19.24
N MET A 181 -5.17 -7.42 18.13
CA MET A 181 -5.90 -6.15 18.01
C MET A 181 -7.44 -6.30 17.93
N GLY A 182 -7.99 -7.49 18.17
CA GLY A 182 -9.43 -7.76 18.12
C GLY A 182 -10.09 -7.71 16.73
N GLY A 183 -9.39 -7.22 15.70
CA GLY A 183 -9.87 -7.14 14.32
C GLY A 183 -8.74 -6.84 13.33
N LYS A 184 -9.06 -6.81 12.03
CA LYS A 184 -8.09 -6.56 10.96
C LYS A 184 -7.45 -5.17 11.11
N ILE A 185 -6.12 -5.08 10.96
CA ILE A 185 -5.42 -3.79 10.89
C ILE A 185 -5.49 -3.30 9.45
N GLY A 186 -6.08 -2.12 9.24
CA GLY A 186 -6.24 -1.52 7.91
C GLY A 186 -5.01 -0.74 7.45
N CYS A 187 -4.30 -0.10 8.39
CA CYS A 187 -3.01 0.55 8.17
C CYS A 187 -2.27 0.78 9.51
N MET A 188 -0.98 1.13 9.47
CA MET A 188 -0.19 1.49 10.65
C MET A 188 0.89 2.51 10.26
N ILE A 189 1.12 3.53 11.09
CA ILE A 189 2.13 4.58 10.86
C ILE A 189 2.92 4.92 12.14
N THR A 190 4.05 5.60 11.98
CA THR A 190 4.92 6.12 13.06
C THR A 190 4.99 7.65 13.03
N HIS A 191 5.09 8.28 14.20
CA HIS A 191 5.54 9.68 14.35
C HIS A 191 6.34 9.85 15.65
N GLY A 192 7.64 10.12 15.55
CA GLY A 192 8.53 10.15 16.71
C GLY A 192 8.50 8.80 17.47
N PRO A 193 8.27 8.79 18.80
CA PRO A 193 8.14 7.55 19.59
C PRO A 193 6.75 6.90 19.49
N TRP A 194 5.81 7.47 18.74
CA TRP A 194 4.44 6.96 18.63
C TRP A 194 4.27 5.99 17.45
N ILE A 195 3.56 4.90 17.72
CA ILE A 195 2.94 4.00 16.73
C ILE A 195 1.43 4.28 16.75
N PHE A 196 0.82 4.38 15.58
CA PHE A 196 -0.63 4.46 15.41
C PHE A 196 -1.10 3.27 14.58
N VAL A 197 -2.04 2.49 15.11
CA VAL A 197 -2.57 1.26 14.50
C VAL A 197 -4.04 1.45 14.15
N GLY A 198 -4.35 1.55 12.86
CA GLY A 198 -5.71 1.77 12.37
C GLY A 198 -6.48 0.46 12.29
N ILE A 199 -7.55 0.32 13.08
CA ILE A 199 -8.39 -0.88 13.14
C ILE A 199 -9.85 -0.55 12.87
N THR A 200 -10.76 -1.51 13.11
CA THR A 200 -12.20 -1.27 13.03
C THR A 200 -12.66 -0.42 14.21
N LYS A 201 -13.16 0.80 13.93
CA LYS A 201 -13.76 1.75 14.89
C LYS A 201 -12.82 2.46 15.87
N SER A 202 -11.50 2.30 15.75
CA SER A 202 -10.52 3.11 16.47
C SER A 202 -9.18 3.21 15.75
N VAL A 203 -8.35 4.17 16.19
CA VAL A 203 -6.89 4.10 16.05
C VAL A 203 -6.29 3.87 17.42
N GLU A 204 -5.52 2.80 17.58
CA GLU A 204 -4.75 2.56 18.82
C GLU A 204 -3.41 3.29 18.73
N ALA A 205 -3.15 4.19 19.69
CA ALA A 205 -1.94 5.02 19.77
C ALA A 205 -1.05 4.54 20.91
N TRP A 206 0.18 4.13 20.62
CA TRP A 206 1.15 3.63 21.60
C TRP A 206 2.46 4.43 21.54
N ASN A 207 2.94 4.92 22.69
CA ASN A 207 4.24 5.56 22.82
C ASN A 207 5.26 4.56 23.36
N THR A 208 6.31 4.25 22.59
CA THR A 208 7.30 3.22 22.97
C THR A 208 8.30 3.67 24.02
N GLN A 209 8.40 4.97 24.30
CA GLN A 209 9.33 5.52 25.31
C GLN A 209 8.65 5.70 26.68
N THR A 210 7.39 6.16 26.69
CA THR A 210 6.63 6.41 27.94
C THR A 210 5.72 5.26 28.33
N GLY A 211 5.54 4.26 27.47
CA GLY A 211 4.58 3.16 27.66
C GLY A 211 3.11 3.59 27.57
N MET A 212 2.83 4.87 27.24
CA MET A 212 1.47 5.38 27.14
C MET A 212 0.69 4.69 26.03
N LYS A 213 -0.55 4.31 26.32
CA LYS A 213 -1.51 3.77 25.34
C LYS A 213 -2.81 4.57 25.43
N SER A 214 -3.39 4.89 24.28
CA SER A 214 -4.71 5.53 24.14
C SER A 214 -5.44 4.95 22.93
N SER A 215 -6.77 4.97 22.95
CA SER A 215 -7.61 4.57 21.81
C SER A 215 -8.38 5.80 21.31
N LEU A 216 -8.21 6.13 20.03
CA LEU A 216 -8.87 7.26 19.39
C LEU A 216 -10.16 6.76 18.74
N HIS A 217 -11.26 6.88 19.47
CA HIS A 217 -12.59 6.47 19.03
C HIS A 217 -13.23 7.51 18.08
N GLY A 218 -14.28 7.07 17.38
CA GLY A 218 -15.02 7.89 16.42
C GLY A 218 -15.22 7.26 15.03
N PRO A 219 -14.27 6.51 14.45
CA PRO A 219 -14.46 5.87 13.15
C PRO A 219 -15.66 4.91 13.16
N SER A 220 -16.48 4.92 12.11
CA SER A 220 -17.64 4.02 12.02
C SER A 220 -17.28 2.63 11.46
N GLY A 221 -16.17 2.54 10.72
CA GLY A 221 -15.65 1.34 10.06
C GLY A 221 -14.15 1.16 10.24
N LEU A 222 -13.50 0.45 9.32
CA LEU A 222 -12.06 0.25 9.29
C LEU A 222 -11.31 1.57 9.00
N VAL A 223 -10.24 1.84 9.72
CA VAL A 223 -9.27 2.89 9.38
C VAL A 223 -8.32 2.35 8.30
N CYS A 224 -8.50 2.82 7.07
CA CYS A 224 -7.84 2.29 5.88
C CYS A 224 -6.54 3.03 5.51
N SER A 225 -6.39 4.27 5.94
CA SER A 225 -5.19 5.08 5.72
C SER A 225 -4.98 6.10 6.83
N MET A 226 -3.73 6.50 7.09
CA MET A 226 -3.40 7.54 8.08
C MET A 226 -2.23 8.40 7.60
N THR A 227 -2.23 9.67 8.00
CA THR A 227 -1.06 10.56 7.93
C THR A 227 -1.07 11.51 9.13
N ILE A 228 0.07 12.13 9.44
CA ILE A 228 0.21 13.14 10.50
C ILE A 228 0.77 14.43 9.88
N LYS A 229 0.31 15.58 10.37
CA LYS A 229 0.80 16.90 9.99
C LYS A 229 0.51 17.89 11.13
N ASP A 230 1.52 18.66 11.54
CA ASP A 230 1.41 19.73 12.52
C ASP A 230 0.73 19.30 13.85
N GLU A 231 1.20 18.17 14.40
CA GLU A 231 0.66 17.45 15.59
C GLU A 231 -0.80 16.98 15.48
N MET A 232 -1.40 17.02 14.29
CA MET A 232 -2.69 16.39 13.99
C MET A 232 -2.51 15.05 13.28
N LEU A 233 -3.14 14.00 13.80
CA LEU A 233 -3.35 12.72 13.12
C LEU A 233 -4.62 12.81 12.28
N PHE A 234 -4.52 12.46 11.00
CA PHE A 234 -5.64 12.28 10.08
C PHE A 234 -5.79 10.79 9.74
N ALA A 235 -7.00 10.25 9.83
CA ALA A 235 -7.32 8.86 9.50
C ALA A 235 -8.45 8.77 8.48
N GLY A 236 -8.17 8.18 7.31
CA GLY A 236 -9.15 7.90 6.26
C GLY A 236 -9.94 6.63 6.58
N THR A 237 -11.26 6.74 6.62
CA THR A 237 -12.14 5.70 7.16
C THR A 237 -12.98 5.00 6.09
N GLY A 238 -13.44 3.79 6.42
CA GLY A 238 -14.17 2.92 5.50
C GLY A 238 -15.55 3.42 5.06
N ASP A 239 -16.04 4.53 5.63
CA ASP A 239 -17.32 5.18 5.35
C ASP A 239 -17.18 6.48 4.52
N GLY A 240 -16.00 6.77 3.97
CA GLY A 240 -15.78 7.96 3.12
C GLY A 240 -15.53 9.26 3.89
N ARG A 241 -15.18 9.16 5.18
CA ARG A 241 -14.74 10.29 6.00
C ARG A 241 -13.22 10.28 6.18
N ILE A 242 -12.71 11.42 6.66
CA ILE A 242 -11.39 11.52 7.26
C ILE A 242 -11.60 12.17 8.62
N MET A 243 -11.09 11.52 9.67
CA MET A 243 -11.20 12.02 11.04
C MET A 243 -9.86 12.56 11.49
N ALA A 244 -9.88 13.66 12.25
CA ALA A 244 -8.67 14.30 12.74
C ALA A 244 -8.67 14.40 14.26
N TRP A 245 -7.52 14.15 14.90
CA TRP A 245 -7.27 14.33 16.33
C TRP A 245 -5.95 15.05 16.52
N LYS A 246 -5.78 15.76 17.65
CA LYS A 246 -4.42 16.08 18.12
C LYS A 246 -3.76 14.79 18.64
N ILE A 247 -2.46 14.63 18.44
CA ILE A 247 -1.67 13.57 19.07
C ILE A 247 -1.77 13.69 20.62
N PRO A 248 -1.93 12.59 21.38
CA PRO A 248 -2.09 12.66 22.84
C PRO A 248 -0.82 13.12 23.56
N ASP A 249 -0.80 14.34 24.11
CA ASP A 249 0.30 14.82 24.97
C ASP A 249 0.29 14.15 26.36
N LYS A 250 -0.89 13.74 26.83
CA LYS A 250 -1.17 13.25 28.19
C LYS A 250 -2.27 12.19 28.14
N LYS A 251 -2.38 11.39 29.19
CA LYS A 251 -3.46 10.41 29.35
C LYS A 251 -4.80 11.11 29.59
N GLY A 252 -5.65 11.11 28.57
CA GLY A 252 -7.01 11.63 28.58
C GLY A 252 -7.74 11.19 27.31
N ASP A 253 -9.07 11.16 27.36
CA ASP A 253 -9.89 10.91 26.17
C ASP A 253 -10.06 12.22 25.40
N SER A 254 -9.70 12.20 24.12
CA SER A 254 -9.86 13.33 23.21
C SER A 254 -10.56 12.85 21.96
N GLY A 255 -11.83 13.23 21.81
CA GLY A 255 -12.60 13.01 20.58
C GLY A 255 -11.97 13.71 19.35
N PRO A 256 -12.49 13.43 18.15
CA PRO A 256 -12.00 14.05 16.92
C PRO A 256 -12.18 15.57 16.98
N VAL A 257 -11.11 16.31 16.65
CA VAL A 257 -11.13 17.78 16.53
C VAL A 257 -11.77 18.24 15.21
N ALA A 258 -11.82 17.36 14.20
CA ALA A 258 -12.55 17.60 12.97
C ALA A 258 -12.98 16.28 12.28
N ILE A 259 -14.03 16.36 11.46
CA ILE A 259 -14.50 15.27 10.60
C ILE A 259 -14.72 15.82 9.19
N LEU A 260 -13.77 15.54 8.31
CA LEU A 260 -13.78 15.92 6.91
C LEU A 260 -14.66 14.90 6.16
N SER A 261 -15.74 15.35 5.54
CA SER A 261 -16.74 14.50 4.89
C SER A 261 -16.90 14.87 3.41
N GLY A 262 -17.15 13.89 2.55
CA GLY A 262 -17.53 14.14 1.15
C GLY A 262 -17.07 13.10 0.13
N HIS A 263 -16.24 12.12 0.51
CA HIS A 263 -16.05 10.92 -0.30
C HIS A 263 -17.26 9.98 -0.16
N GLU A 264 -17.63 9.28 -1.23
CA GLU A 264 -18.79 8.37 -1.24
C GLU A 264 -18.42 6.95 -0.81
N ARG A 265 -17.13 6.63 -0.77
CA ARG A 265 -16.56 5.31 -0.46
C ARG A 265 -15.25 5.45 0.32
N GLN A 266 -14.74 4.31 0.77
CA GLN A 266 -13.54 4.14 1.61
C GLN A 266 -12.38 5.07 1.19
N VAL A 267 -11.88 5.89 2.13
CA VAL A 267 -10.63 6.67 1.93
C VAL A 267 -9.44 5.77 2.21
N ILE A 268 -8.80 5.29 1.15
CA ILE A 268 -7.76 4.23 1.21
C ILE A 268 -6.33 4.76 1.07
N SER A 269 -6.14 6.05 0.82
CA SER A 269 -4.83 6.68 0.87
C SER A 269 -4.94 8.14 1.33
N LEU A 270 -3.98 8.58 2.14
CA LEU A 270 -3.77 9.97 2.52
C LEU A 270 -2.34 10.38 2.19
N GLY A 271 -2.19 11.59 1.65
CA GLY A 271 -0.91 12.27 1.42
C GLY A 271 -1.04 13.73 1.85
N VAL A 272 0.07 14.41 2.11
CA VAL A 272 0.04 15.77 2.67
C VAL A 272 1.22 16.61 2.18
N SER A 273 1.01 17.92 2.02
CA SER A 273 2.03 18.92 1.69
C SER A 273 2.19 19.93 2.84
N ALA A 274 2.88 21.05 2.59
CA ALA A 274 2.93 22.16 3.55
C ALA A 274 1.55 22.76 3.88
N THR A 275 0.60 22.75 2.93
CA THR A 275 -0.68 23.49 3.03
C THR A 275 -1.92 22.68 2.67
N ARG A 276 -1.78 21.45 2.15
CA ARG A 276 -2.88 20.62 1.66
C ARG A 276 -2.82 19.19 2.21
N LEU A 277 -3.97 18.65 2.56
CA LEU A 277 -4.20 17.20 2.68
C LEU A 277 -4.79 16.70 1.35
N TYR A 278 -4.39 15.50 0.95
CA TYR A 278 -4.89 14.81 -0.23
C TYR A 278 -5.44 13.44 0.18
N SER A 279 -6.60 13.06 -0.35
CA SER A 279 -7.24 11.78 -0.05
C SER A 279 -7.67 11.02 -1.29
N GLY A 280 -7.16 9.81 -1.47
CA GLY A 280 -7.55 8.89 -2.54
C GLY A 280 -8.61 7.89 -2.08
N SER A 281 -9.65 7.67 -2.89
CA SER A 281 -10.83 6.89 -2.52
C SER A 281 -11.22 5.81 -3.54
N LEU A 282 -11.93 4.78 -3.05
CA LEU A 282 -12.63 3.81 -3.90
C LEU A 282 -13.77 4.44 -4.73
N ASP A 283 -14.17 5.69 -4.47
CA ASP A 283 -15.07 6.47 -5.34
C ASP A 283 -14.42 7.02 -6.62
N LYS A 284 -13.13 6.70 -6.84
CA LYS A 284 -12.31 7.12 -7.99
C LYS A 284 -11.85 8.57 -7.97
N THR A 285 -12.24 9.37 -6.99
CA THR A 285 -11.80 10.76 -6.87
C THR A 285 -10.59 10.91 -5.94
N ILE A 286 -9.90 12.03 -6.10
CA ILE A 286 -9.04 12.60 -5.06
C ILE A 286 -9.74 13.83 -4.50
N LYS A 287 -9.71 14.05 -3.20
CA LYS A 287 -10.08 15.34 -2.61
C LYS A 287 -8.86 16.07 -2.07
N VAL A 288 -8.84 17.37 -2.33
CA VAL A 288 -7.83 18.32 -1.89
C VAL A 288 -8.46 19.14 -0.77
N TRP A 289 -7.87 19.09 0.42
CA TRP A 289 -8.36 19.80 1.60
C TRP A 289 -7.33 20.84 2.04
N ASP A 290 -7.79 22.04 2.38
CA ASP A 290 -6.93 23.07 2.96
C ASP A 290 -6.67 22.75 4.45
N LEU A 291 -5.40 22.67 4.85
CA LEU A 291 -5.03 22.26 6.22
C LEU A 291 -5.43 23.27 7.31
N LYS A 292 -5.64 24.54 6.95
CA LYS A 292 -5.94 25.63 7.89
C LYS A 292 -7.44 25.73 8.21
N THR A 293 -8.29 25.39 7.25
CA THR A 293 -9.76 25.49 7.32
C THR A 293 -10.45 24.12 7.35
N LEU A 294 -9.72 23.05 7.02
CA LEU A 294 -10.17 21.67 6.91
C LEU A 294 -11.34 21.47 5.92
N GLN A 295 -11.50 22.39 4.97
CA GLN A 295 -12.51 22.32 3.91
C GLN A 295 -11.95 21.65 2.65
N CYS A 296 -12.81 20.93 1.92
CA CYS A 296 -12.51 20.42 0.58
C CYS A 296 -12.48 21.59 -0.40
N VAL A 297 -11.30 21.96 -0.89
CA VAL A 297 -11.11 23.05 -1.85
C VAL A 297 -11.18 22.60 -3.31
N GLN A 298 -10.90 21.32 -3.60
CA GLN A 298 -10.97 20.77 -4.95
C GLN A 298 -11.31 19.27 -4.91
N THR A 299 -12.05 18.77 -5.91
CA THR A 299 -12.21 17.33 -6.17
C THR A 299 -11.65 17.03 -7.57
N LEU A 300 -10.80 16.01 -7.67
CA LEU A 300 -10.11 15.60 -8.89
C LEU A 300 -10.70 14.27 -9.38
N SER A 301 -11.21 14.22 -10.62
CA SER A 301 -12.04 13.12 -11.14
C SER A 301 -11.47 12.39 -12.36
N GLU A 302 -10.21 12.62 -12.72
CA GLU A 302 -9.58 12.05 -13.93
C GLU A 302 -9.27 10.54 -13.87
N HIS A 303 -9.40 9.92 -12.69
CA HIS A 303 -9.17 8.48 -12.53
C HIS A 303 -10.45 7.68 -12.83
N LYS A 304 -10.32 6.65 -13.66
CA LYS A 304 -11.44 5.83 -14.16
C LYS A 304 -11.79 4.68 -13.21
N ALA A 305 -10.92 4.39 -12.24
CA ALA A 305 -11.12 3.42 -11.17
C ALA A 305 -10.54 3.95 -9.85
N ALA A 306 -10.70 3.17 -8.77
CA ALA A 306 -10.30 3.52 -7.41
C ALA A 306 -8.86 4.07 -7.31
N VAL A 307 -8.70 5.22 -6.66
CA VAL A 307 -7.39 5.81 -6.39
C VAL A 307 -6.76 5.09 -5.21
N THR A 308 -5.67 4.38 -5.46
CA THR A 308 -5.04 3.43 -4.52
C THR A 308 -3.91 4.04 -3.72
N SER A 309 -3.27 5.10 -4.23
CA SER A 309 -2.21 5.83 -3.55
C SER A 309 -2.20 7.29 -3.96
N VAL A 310 -1.93 8.19 -3.00
CA VAL A 310 -1.62 9.61 -3.24
C VAL A 310 -0.37 9.99 -2.44
N LEU A 311 0.51 10.79 -3.04
CA LEU A 311 1.85 11.06 -2.53
C LEU A 311 2.32 12.45 -3.02
N CYS A 312 2.93 13.26 -2.14
CA CYS A 312 3.44 14.58 -2.52
C CYS A 312 4.91 14.50 -2.95
N TRP A 313 5.27 15.20 -4.03
CA TRP A 313 6.64 15.37 -4.52
C TRP A 313 6.87 16.84 -4.86
N ASP A 314 7.58 17.54 -3.98
CA ASP A 314 7.61 19.01 -3.95
C ASP A 314 6.17 19.57 -3.94
N GLU A 315 5.90 20.63 -4.70
CA GLU A 315 4.56 21.20 -4.94
C GLU A 315 3.68 20.37 -5.91
N LYS A 316 4.09 19.13 -6.26
CA LYS A 316 3.33 18.25 -7.16
C LYS A 316 2.66 17.13 -6.37
N LEU A 317 1.43 16.80 -6.76
CA LEU A 317 0.75 15.58 -6.31
C LEU A 317 1.04 14.45 -7.30
N LEU A 318 1.40 13.28 -6.80
CA LEU A 318 1.30 12.01 -7.52
C LEU A 318 0.08 11.25 -7.04
N SER A 319 -0.62 10.59 -7.96
CA SER A 319 -1.67 9.63 -7.64
C SER A 319 -1.56 8.39 -8.52
N CYS A 320 -2.00 7.25 -8.03
CA CYS A 320 -2.13 6.04 -8.84
C CYS A 320 -3.48 5.34 -8.61
N SER A 321 -3.88 4.51 -9.57
CA SER A 321 -5.20 3.89 -9.58
C SER A 321 -5.18 2.48 -10.18
N LEU A 322 -6.25 1.73 -9.89
CA LEU A 322 -6.56 0.48 -10.58
C LEU A 322 -6.91 0.66 -12.07
N ASP A 323 -7.03 1.90 -12.56
CA ASP A 323 -7.17 2.21 -14.00
C ASP A 323 -5.85 2.10 -14.79
N LYS A 324 -4.80 1.61 -14.14
CA LYS A 324 -3.44 1.43 -14.67
C LYS A 324 -2.64 2.71 -14.92
N THR A 325 -3.08 3.86 -14.40
CA THR A 325 -2.33 5.11 -14.56
C THR A 325 -1.66 5.58 -13.26
N VAL A 326 -0.51 6.25 -13.42
CA VAL A 326 0.05 7.17 -12.42
C VAL A 326 -0.06 8.57 -13.01
N LYS A 327 -0.65 9.51 -12.27
CA LYS A 327 -0.86 10.90 -12.70
C LYS A 327 -0.03 11.85 -11.85
N ILE A 328 0.62 12.82 -12.49
CA ILE A 328 1.20 13.99 -11.82
C ILE A 328 0.25 15.16 -12.00
N TRP A 329 -0.05 15.82 -10.89
CA TRP A 329 -0.83 17.04 -10.84
C TRP A 329 0.02 18.20 -10.32
N ALA A 330 -0.13 19.36 -10.92
CA ALA A 330 0.48 20.61 -10.47
C ALA A 330 -0.54 21.74 -10.52
N ALA A 331 -0.31 22.80 -9.74
CA ALA A 331 -1.18 23.97 -9.73
C ALA A 331 -1.09 24.71 -11.07
N SER A 332 -2.24 24.99 -11.67
CA SER A 332 -2.35 25.87 -12.83
C SER A 332 -2.26 27.34 -12.42
N LYS A 333 -2.37 28.28 -13.37
CA LYS A 333 -2.36 29.72 -13.09
C LYS A 333 -3.51 30.20 -12.19
N SER A 334 -4.59 29.42 -12.03
CA SER A 334 -5.68 29.70 -11.08
C SER A 334 -5.42 29.18 -9.66
N GLY A 335 -4.38 28.35 -9.47
CA GLY A 335 -4.15 27.58 -8.24
C GLY A 335 -4.80 26.18 -8.23
N ASP A 336 -5.72 25.89 -9.14
CA ASP A 336 -6.34 24.56 -9.28
C ASP A 336 -5.32 23.51 -9.73
N LEU A 337 -5.31 22.34 -9.09
CA LEU A 337 -4.50 21.20 -9.55
C LEU A 337 -5.07 20.64 -10.86
N GLN A 338 -4.20 20.47 -11.86
CA GLN A 338 -4.51 19.85 -13.15
C GLN A 338 -3.47 18.76 -13.47
N VAL A 339 -3.87 17.74 -14.23
CA VAL A 339 -2.96 16.68 -14.68
C VAL A 339 -1.97 17.26 -15.69
N ILE A 340 -0.68 17.27 -15.34
CA ILE A 340 0.40 17.71 -16.24
C ILE A 340 1.12 16.54 -16.93
N TYR A 341 0.99 15.33 -16.39
CA TYR A 341 1.58 14.11 -16.94
C TYR A 341 0.78 12.86 -16.53
N THR A 342 0.75 11.84 -17.38
CA THR A 342 0.14 10.53 -17.08
C THR A 342 1.05 9.42 -17.59
N HIS A 343 1.62 8.65 -16.67
CA HIS A 343 2.30 7.39 -16.94
C HIS A 343 1.28 6.25 -17.01
N SER A 344 1.56 5.23 -17.81
CA SER A 344 0.69 4.05 -18.00
C SER A 344 1.43 2.76 -17.68
N GLU A 345 0.82 1.93 -16.85
CA GLU A 345 1.29 0.60 -16.49
C GLU A 345 0.52 -0.51 -17.21
N GLU A 346 1.12 -1.70 -17.29
CA GLU A 346 0.45 -2.90 -17.78
C GLU A 346 -0.66 -3.36 -16.81
N HIS A 347 -0.44 -3.13 -15.52
CA HIS A 347 -1.28 -3.56 -14.41
C HIS A 347 -1.86 -2.35 -13.67
N GLY A 348 -2.94 -2.52 -12.91
CA GLY A 348 -3.39 -1.49 -11.97
C GLY A 348 -2.27 -1.21 -10.95
N VAL A 349 -2.14 0.01 -10.43
CA VAL A 349 -1.10 0.31 -9.42
C VAL A 349 -1.72 0.20 -8.04
N ARG A 350 -1.01 -0.40 -7.07
CA ARG A 350 -1.52 -0.67 -5.72
C ARG A 350 -1.00 0.29 -4.66
N THR A 351 0.28 0.66 -4.70
CA THR A 351 0.84 1.67 -3.80
C THR A 351 2.03 2.38 -4.45
N LEU A 352 2.18 3.68 -4.16
CA LEU A 352 3.35 4.47 -4.50
C LEU A 352 4.22 4.65 -3.25
N PHE A 353 5.54 4.62 -3.44
CA PHE A 353 6.48 5.05 -2.43
C PHE A 353 7.57 5.93 -3.08
N GLY A 354 8.03 6.95 -2.37
CA GLY A 354 8.96 7.95 -2.91
C GLY A 354 10.22 8.09 -2.05
N MET A 355 11.38 8.14 -2.70
CA MET A 355 12.69 8.26 -2.05
C MET A 355 13.55 9.32 -2.73
N HIS A 356 14.10 10.26 -1.96
CA HIS A 356 15.17 11.14 -2.42
C HIS A 356 16.51 10.42 -2.33
N ARG A 357 17.29 10.47 -3.40
CA ARG A 357 18.71 10.11 -3.40
C ARG A 357 19.55 11.39 -3.25
N VAL A 358 20.57 11.37 -2.41
CA VAL A 358 21.45 12.53 -2.25
C VAL A 358 22.34 12.67 -3.50
N GLY A 359 22.35 13.86 -4.10
CA GLY A 359 23.10 14.16 -5.32
C GLY A 359 22.60 13.47 -6.59
N LYS A 360 21.44 12.81 -6.57
CA LYS A 360 20.82 12.15 -7.73
C LYS A 360 19.31 12.43 -7.77
N THR A 361 18.69 12.11 -8.89
CA THR A 361 17.24 12.17 -9.13
C THR A 361 16.44 11.31 -8.14
N PRO A 362 15.23 11.75 -7.74
CA PRO A 362 14.35 11.01 -6.83
C PRO A 362 13.69 9.80 -7.49
N VAL A 363 13.43 8.78 -6.69
CA VAL A 363 12.88 7.48 -7.10
C VAL A 363 11.40 7.37 -6.76
N LEU A 364 10.60 6.92 -7.72
CA LEU A 364 9.25 6.43 -7.51
C LEU A 364 9.21 4.90 -7.57
N PHE A 365 8.59 4.28 -6.57
CA PHE A 365 8.34 2.84 -6.49
C PHE A 365 6.85 2.59 -6.76
N CYS A 366 6.55 1.85 -7.82
CA CYS A 366 5.18 1.49 -8.21
C CYS A 366 4.95 0.00 -7.92
N SER A 367 4.25 -0.33 -6.83
CA SER A 367 3.80 -1.71 -6.57
C SER A 367 2.58 -2.02 -7.43
N LEU A 368 2.60 -3.13 -8.18
CA LEU A 368 1.58 -3.47 -9.16
C LEU A 368 0.50 -4.42 -8.61
N HIS A 369 -0.76 -4.10 -8.88
CA HIS A 369 -1.94 -4.82 -8.42
C HIS A 369 -2.04 -6.21 -9.08
N ASN A 370 -2.28 -7.24 -8.25
CA ASN A 370 -2.27 -8.66 -8.62
C ASN A 370 -0.95 -9.17 -9.25
N SER A 371 0.10 -8.37 -9.22
CA SER A 371 1.48 -8.75 -9.56
C SER A 371 2.30 -8.89 -8.28
N ASN A 372 3.48 -9.50 -8.35
CA ASN A 372 4.45 -9.54 -7.24
C ASN A 372 5.61 -8.53 -7.41
N CYS A 373 5.52 -7.67 -8.43
CA CYS A 373 6.55 -6.73 -8.83
C CYS A 373 6.33 -5.32 -8.24
N ILE A 374 7.41 -4.69 -7.79
CA ILE A 374 7.54 -3.24 -7.64
C ILE A 374 8.46 -2.76 -8.78
N ARG A 375 7.99 -1.85 -9.64
CA ARG A 375 8.84 -1.17 -10.63
C ARG A 375 9.45 0.10 -10.01
N LEU A 376 10.71 0.39 -10.32
CA LEU A 376 11.43 1.58 -9.85
C LEU A 376 11.64 2.53 -11.02
N PHE A 377 11.15 3.76 -10.89
CA PHE A 377 11.23 4.82 -11.90
C PHE A 377 12.03 6.00 -11.37
N ASP A 378 12.84 6.59 -12.25
CA ASP A 378 13.51 7.85 -11.98
C ASP A 378 12.58 9.04 -12.29
N LEU A 379 12.72 10.15 -11.57
CA LEU A 379 11.90 11.35 -11.78
C LEU A 379 12.76 12.60 -12.05
N PRO A 380 12.34 13.49 -12.97
CA PRO A 380 11.02 13.56 -13.63
C PRO A 380 10.75 12.61 -14.80
N SER A 381 11.73 11.85 -15.30
CA SER A 381 11.64 11.22 -16.63
C SER A 381 10.73 9.99 -16.75
N PHE A 382 10.47 9.28 -15.66
CA PHE A 382 9.85 7.94 -15.64
C PHE A 382 10.67 6.84 -16.36
N ASP A 383 12.00 6.99 -16.44
CA ASP A 383 12.89 5.92 -16.89
C ASP A 383 12.88 4.75 -15.89
N GLU A 384 12.68 3.51 -16.37
CA GLU A 384 12.72 2.33 -15.50
C GLU A 384 14.17 1.97 -15.12
N MET A 385 14.46 2.01 -13.82
CA MET A 385 15.78 1.70 -13.26
C MET A 385 15.92 0.25 -12.76
N GLY A 386 14.80 -0.47 -12.61
CA GLY A 386 14.84 -1.85 -12.12
C GLY A 386 13.54 -2.29 -11.45
N LYS A 387 13.56 -3.53 -10.92
CA LYS A 387 12.39 -4.20 -10.35
C LYS A 387 12.76 -4.88 -9.03
N LEU A 388 11.81 -4.91 -8.09
CA LEU A 388 11.88 -5.72 -6.86
C LEU A 388 10.73 -6.72 -6.86
N PHE A 389 10.97 -7.93 -6.34
CA PHE A 389 9.99 -9.02 -6.37
C PHE A 389 9.70 -9.58 -4.97
N SER A 390 8.42 -9.72 -4.64
CA SER A 390 7.95 -10.42 -3.44
C SER A 390 7.22 -11.74 -3.77
N LYS A 391 6.59 -12.38 -2.78
CA LYS A 391 5.75 -13.58 -3.00
C LYS A 391 4.37 -13.21 -3.52
N LYS A 392 3.84 -12.04 -3.12
CA LYS A 392 2.58 -11.46 -3.62
C LYS A 392 2.72 -9.95 -3.80
N GLU A 393 1.62 -9.31 -4.23
CA GLU A 393 1.42 -7.86 -4.25
C GLU A 393 1.95 -7.18 -2.96
N VAL A 394 2.89 -6.24 -3.11
CA VAL A 394 3.40 -5.46 -1.99
C VAL A 394 2.42 -4.34 -1.64
N ARG A 395 2.06 -4.23 -0.37
CA ARG A 395 1.00 -3.33 0.11
C ARG A 395 1.51 -2.14 0.89
N THR A 396 2.65 -2.30 1.56
CA THR A 396 3.32 -1.24 2.30
C THR A 396 4.81 -1.29 2.03
N ILE A 397 5.40 -0.11 1.89
CA ILE A 397 6.83 0.11 1.67
C ILE A 397 7.23 1.22 2.66
N GLU A 398 8.31 1.00 3.41
CA GLU A 398 8.79 1.92 4.43
C GLU A 398 10.33 1.99 4.39
N LEU A 399 10.93 3.15 4.67
CA LEU A 399 12.38 3.35 4.63
C LEU A 399 12.90 3.81 5.99
N ALA A 400 13.83 3.05 6.57
CA ALA A 400 14.51 3.42 7.80
C ALA A 400 15.72 4.32 7.56
N ALA A 401 16.09 5.06 8.60
CA ALA A 401 17.41 5.68 8.70
C ALA A 401 18.52 4.62 8.48
N GLY A 402 19.54 4.96 7.69
CA GLY A 402 20.60 4.03 7.29
C GLY A 402 20.32 3.27 5.98
N GLY A 403 19.28 3.61 5.23
CA GLY A 403 19.06 3.10 3.86
C GLY A 403 18.53 1.66 3.80
N LEU A 404 17.88 1.19 4.87
CA LEU A 404 17.15 -0.08 4.86
C LEU A 404 15.70 0.16 4.41
N LEU A 405 15.28 -0.54 3.35
CA LEU A 405 13.93 -0.53 2.83
C LEU A 405 13.19 -1.78 3.32
N PHE A 406 11.94 -1.62 3.73
CA PHE A 406 11.07 -2.67 4.23
C PHE A 406 9.84 -2.77 3.33
N THR A 407 9.49 -3.98 2.89
CA THR A 407 8.32 -4.21 2.04
C THR A 407 7.44 -5.30 2.63
N GLY A 408 6.18 -4.99 2.94
CA GLY A 408 5.19 -5.93 3.46
C GLY A 408 4.20 -6.35 2.38
N ASP A 409 4.05 -7.66 2.16
CA ASP A 409 3.28 -8.20 1.03
C ASP A 409 1.98 -8.92 1.39
N GLY A 410 1.21 -9.24 0.34
CA GLY A 410 -0.09 -9.91 0.40
C GLY A 410 -0.08 -11.35 0.93
N ALA A 411 1.08 -11.94 1.21
CA ALA A 411 1.22 -13.26 1.84
C ALA A 411 1.55 -13.19 3.34
N GLY A 412 1.82 -11.99 3.87
CA GLY A 412 2.33 -11.84 5.24
C GLY A 412 3.85 -11.90 5.35
N GLU A 413 4.58 -11.81 4.22
CA GLU A 413 6.04 -11.72 4.22
C GLU A 413 6.50 -10.26 4.29
N LEU A 414 7.37 -9.98 5.27
CA LEU A 414 8.09 -8.72 5.39
C LEU A 414 9.51 -8.94 4.88
N LYS A 415 9.89 -8.30 3.77
CA LYS A 415 11.27 -8.35 3.27
C LYS A 415 12.05 -7.10 3.68
N VAL A 416 13.32 -7.31 4.03
CA VAL A 416 14.30 -6.26 4.34
C VAL A 416 15.31 -6.19 3.20
N TRP A 417 15.51 -4.99 2.68
CA TRP A 417 16.46 -4.68 1.61
C TRP A 417 17.41 -3.57 2.07
N ARG A 418 18.60 -3.49 1.47
CA ARG A 418 19.56 -2.40 1.67
C ARG A 418 19.76 -1.67 0.35
N TRP A 419 19.72 -0.34 0.36
CA TRP A 419 20.24 0.45 -0.76
C TRP A 419 21.74 0.18 -0.91
N ALA A 420 22.10 -0.48 -2.00
CA ALA A 420 23.44 -0.85 -2.39
C ALA A 420 23.65 -0.30 -3.82
N PRO A 421 24.12 0.94 -3.97
CA PRO A 421 24.52 1.43 -5.28
C PRO A 421 25.64 0.53 -5.80
N GLU A 422 25.65 0.25 -7.09
CA GLU A 422 26.82 -0.37 -7.72
C GLU A 422 28.04 0.53 -7.45
N GLU A 423 29.17 -0.08 -7.08
CA GLU A 423 30.44 0.64 -6.97
C GLU A 423 30.78 1.17 -8.36
N GLU A 424 31.08 2.47 -8.48
CA GLU A 424 31.56 2.99 -9.77
C GLU A 424 32.86 2.26 -10.13
N PRO A 425 33.04 1.84 -11.40
CA PRO A 425 34.20 1.07 -11.81
C PRO A 425 35.46 1.87 -11.48
N ALA A 426 36.31 1.29 -10.64
CA ALA A 426 37.47 1.97 -10.08
C ALA A 426 38.28 2.65 -11.20
N THR A 427 38.50 3.96 -11.07
CA THR A 427 39.21 4.74 -12.07
C THR A 427 40.58 4.11 -12.32
N PRO A 428 40.90 3.72 -13.57
CA PRO A 428 42.13 2.99 -13.85
C PRO A 428 43.31 3.85 -13.42
N ALA A 429 44.10 3.33 -12.49
CA ALA A 429 45.19 4.07 -11.88
C ALA A 429 46.13 4.60 -12.96
N LEU A 430 46.32 5.92 -12.99
CA LEU A 430 47.24 6.59 -13.92
C LEU A 430 48.66 6.05 -13.69
N VAL A 431 49.06 5.10 -14.53
CA VAL A 431 50.42 4.57 -14.56
C VAL A 431 51.34 5.70 -14.98
N LYS A 432 52.00 6.32 -13.99
CA LYS A 432 53.08 7.26 -14.23
C LYS A 432 54.26 6.47 -14.81
N SER A 433 54.41 6.49 -16.12
CA SER A 433 55.63 6.05 -16.80
C SER A 433 56.78 6.96 -16.37
N SER A 434 57.60 6.50 -15.43
CA SER A 434 58.80 7.20 -14.99
C SER A 434 60.02 6.69 -15.77
N MET A 435 60.54 7.57 -16.63
CA MET A 435 61.68 7.37 -17.54
C MET A 435 61.38 6.50 -18.77
#